data_AF-A0A2D4GBM1-F1
#
_entry.id   AF-A0A2D4GBM1-F1
#
_cell.length_a   1.000
_cell.length_b   1.000
_cell.length_c   1.000
_cell.angle_alpha   90.00
_cell.angle_beta   90.00
_cell.angle_gamma   90.00
#
_symmetry.space_group_name_H-M   'P 1'
#
loop_
_entity.id
_entity.type
_entity.pdbx_description
1 polymer ?
#
loop_
_entity_poly.entity_id
_entity_poly.type
_entity_poly.pdbx_seq_one_letter_code
_entity_poly.pdbx_strand_id
1 'polypeptide(L)'
;KLTGNRLVRPGEEDNAAISEVGTIRYMAPEVLEGAVNLRDCESALKQVDMYALGLIYWEIFMRCIDLFPGESVPEFQTAFQVEVGNHPNFEDMQVLVSREKQRPKFPEAWKENSLAVRSLKETIEDCWDQD
;
A
#
# COMPACT_ATOMS: atom_id res chain seq x y z
N LYS A 1 1.15 -29.11 32.62
CA LYS A 1 0.74 -27.69 32.52
C LYS A 1 1.98 -26.83 32.68
N LEU A 2 2.62 -26.45 31.58
CA LEU A 2 3.73 -25.48 31.56
C LEU A 2 3.59 -24.66 30.28
N THR A 3 2.50 -23.89 30.18
CA THR A 3 2.41 -22.79 29.22
C THR A 3 3.12 -21.62 29.86
N GLY A 4 4.35 -21.37 29.41
CA GLY A 4 5.08 -20.17 29.80
C GLY A 4 4.26 -18.96 29.37
N ASN A 5 3.93 -18.08 30.31
CA ASN A 5 3.44 -16.75 30.00
C ASN A 5 4.55 -16.06 29.21
N ARG A 6 4.40 -15.99 27.88
CA ARG A 6 5.16 -15.06 27.06
C ARG A 6 4.79 -13.67 27.56
N LEU A 7 5.71 -13.03 28.27
CA LEU A 7 5.61 -11.62 28.64
C LEU A 7 5.58 -10.83 27.33
N VAL A 8 4.38 -10.48 26.88
CA VAL A 8 4.22 -9.63 25.70
C VAL A 8 4.74 -8.25 26.10
N ARG A 9 5.65 -7.70 25.28
CA ARG A 9 6.23 -6.39 25.59
C ARG A 9 5.16 -5.30 25.37
N PRO A 10 5.16 -4.18 26.13
CA PRO A 10 4.20 -3.06 26.01
C PRO A 10 4.19 -2.27 24.67
N GLY A 11 4.21 -2.95 23.54
CA GLY A 11 4.18 -2.42 22.18
C GLY A 11 4.02 -3.53 21.12
N GLU A 12 4.19 -4.80 21.51
CA GLU A 12 3.78 -5.94 20.69
C GLU A 12 2.25 -6.09 20.66
N GLU A 13 1.55 -5.79 21.77
CA GLU A 13 0.07 -5.79 21.82
C GLU A 13 -0.52 -4.67 20.94
N ASP A 14 0.08 -3.48 20.97
CA ASP A 14 -0.37 -2.35 20.16
C ASP A 14 -0.12 -2.57 18.67
N ASN A 15 1.03 -3.18 18.29
CA ASN A 15 1.27 -3.57 16.90
C ASN A 15 0.26 -4.63 16.41
N ALA A 16 -0.06 -5.61 17.25
CA ALA A 16 -1.08 -6.61 16.93
C ALA A 16 -2.43 -5.93 16.68
N ALA A 17 -2.85 -5.03 17.57
CA ALA A 17 -4.10 -4.29 17.42
C ALA A 17 -4.16 -3.46 16.13
N ILE A 18 -3.05 -2.84 15.70
CA ILE A 18 -2.97 -2.07 14.45
C ILE A 18 -3.12 -2.99 13.23
N SER A 19 -2.50 -4.16 13.25
CA SER A 19 -2.61 -5.15 12.16
C SER A 19 -3.97 -5.85 12.07
N GLU A 20 -4.77 -5.80 13.14
CA GLU A 20 -6.11 -6.42 13.20
C GLU A 20 -7.23 -5.52 12.62
N VAL A 21 -6.95 -4.25 12.32
CA VAL A 21 -7.94 -3.27 11.88
C VAL A 21 -7.59 -2.66 10.52
N GLY A 22 -8.62 -2.24 9.76
CA GLY A 22 -8.44 -1.60 8.46
C GLY A 22 -8.76 -2.53 7.28
N THR A 23 -8.63 -2.00 6.07
CA THR A 23 -8.86 -2.79 4.85
C THR A 23 -7.53 -3.38 4.38
N ILE A 24 -7.41 -4.71 4.42
CA ILE A 24 -6.18 -5.47 4.16
C ILE A 24 -5.43 -5.01 2.90
N ARG A 25 -6.14 -4.75 1.81
CA ARG A 25 -5.56 -4.29 0.53
C ARG A 25 -4.73 -2.99 0.64
N TYR A 26 -5.05 -2.13 1.59
CA TYR A 26 -4.45 -0.81 1.73
C TYR A 26 -3.49 -0.71 2.93
N MET A 27 -3.20 -1.82 3.60
CA MET A 27 -2.25 -1.84 4.70
C MET A 27 -0.81 -1.66 4.19
N ALA A 28 -0.10 -0.74 4.82
CA ALA A 28 1.32 -0.49 4.57
C ALA A 28 2.18 -1.71 4.96
N PRO A 29 3.36 -1.92 4.34
CA PRO A 29 4.21 -3.07 4.62
C PRO A 29 4.59 -3.22 6.10
N GLU A 30 4.85 -2.11 6.81
CA GLU A 30 5.16 -2.10 8.24
C GLU A 30 3.97 -2.55 9.11
N VAL A 31 2.72 -2.34 8.65
CA VAL A 31 1.52 -2.87 9.30
C VAL A 31 1.39 -4.37 9.03
N LEU A 32 1.61 -4.80 7.78
CA LEU A 32 1.59 -6.21 7.38
C LEU A 32 2.68 -7.04 8.07
N GLU A 33 3.80 -6.41 8.43
CA GLU A 33 4.92 -7.04 9.15
C GLU A 33 4.79 -6.95 10.67
N GLY A 34 3.82 -6.19 11.19
CA GLY A 34 3.72 -5.90 12.63
C GLY A 34 4.93 -5.13 13.17
N ALA A 35 5.55 -4.31 12.33
CA ALA A 35 6.81 -3.62 12.55
C ALA A 35 6.65 -2.09 12.64
N VAL A 36 5.45 -1.60 12.98
CA VAL A 36 5.18 -0.16 13.10
C VAL A 36 6.00 0.43 14.25
N ASN A 37 6.68 1.55 13.98
CA ASN A 37 7.51 2.24 14.97
C ASN A 37 6.65 3.02 15.98
N LEU A 38 6.17 2.34 17.02
CA LEU A 38 5.31 2.94 18.04
C LEU A 38 6.02 3.89 19.01
N ARG A 39 7.35 4.05 18.91
CA ARG A 39 8.05 5.10 19.66
C ARG A 39 7.77 6.49 19.10
N ASP A 40 7.51 6.56 17.80
CA ASP A 40 7.04 7.76 17.09
C ASP A 40 5.77 7.44 16.32
N CYS A 41 4.71 7.10 17.08
CA CYS A 41 3.46 6.61 16.52
C CYS A 41 2.75 7.65 15.63
N GLU A 42 2.91 8.94 15.90
CA GLU A 42 2.30 9.99 15.09
C GLU A 42 2.88 10.01 13.67
N SER A 43 4.21 9.98 13.53
CA SER A 43 4.86 9.93 12.22
C SER A 43 4.58 8.60 11.53
N ALA A 44 4.66 7.48 12.26
CA ALA A 44 4.43 6.16 11.71
C ALA A 44 3.02 6.00 11.15
N LEU A 45 1.99 6.45 11.86
CA LEU A 45 0.60 6.37 11.38
C LEU A 45 0.36 7.30 10.17
N LYS A 46 1.03 8.46 10.11
CA LYS A 46 0.98 9.31 8.90
C LYS A 46 1.65 8.64 7.71
N GLN A 47 2.75 7.91 7.90
CA GLN A 47 3.38 7.13 6.82
C GLN A 47 2.44 6.02 6.31
N VAL A 48 1.76 5.32 7.22
CA VAL A 48 0.71 4.34 6.86
C VAL A 48 -0.40 4.99 6.02
N ASP A 49 -0.87 6.17 6.40
CA ASP A 49 -1.87 6.92 5.63
C ASP A 49 -1.35 7.34 4.24
N MET A 50 -0.08 7.77 4.15
CA MET A 50 0.55 8.14 2.88
C MET A 50 0.68 6.95 1.94
N TYR A 51 1.03 5.76 2.45
CA TYR A 51 1.03 4.53 1.65
C TYR A 51 -0.35 4.25 1.04
N ALA A 52 -1.40 4.28 1.87
CA ALA A 52 -2.77 4.08 1.42
C ALA A 52 -3.19 5.14 0.39
N LEU A 53 -2.82 6.40 0.61
CA LEU A 53 -3.08 7.51 -0.32
C LEU A 53 -2.42 7.27 -1.69
N GLY A 54 -1.19 6.78 -1.74
CA GLY A 54 -0.51 6.45 -2.99
C GLY A 54 -1.27 5.40 -3.81
N LEU A 55 -1.81 4.36 -3.15
CA LEU A 55 -2.65 3.34 -3.79
C LEU A 55 -3.94 3.97 -4.36
N ILE A 56 -4.59 4.85 -3.60
CA ILE A 56 -5.81 5.54 -4.04
C ILE A 56 -5.53 6.51 -5.19
N TYR A 57 -4.41 7.23 -5.18
CA TYR A 57 -4.01 8.05 -6.32
C TYR A 57 -3.85 7.20 -7.57
N TRP A 58 -3.16 6.06 -7.49
CA TRP A 58 -3.09 5.15 -8.62
C TRP A 58 -4.47 4.76 -9.15
N GLU A 59 -5.41 4.37 -8.28
CA GLU A 59 -6.79 4.02 -8.67
C GLU A 59 -7.55 5.17 -9.35
N ILE A 60 -7.43 6.40 -8.81
CA ILE A 60 -8.08 7.60 -9.36
C ILE A 60 -7.52 7.91 -10.75
N PHE A 61 -6.19 7.93 -10.88
CA PHE A 61 -5.54 8.35 -12.12
C PHE A 61 -5.62 7.29 -13.21
N MET A 62 -5.77 6.00 -12.87
CA MET A 62 -6.14 4.93 -13.81
C MET A 62 -7.47 5.20 -14.53
N ARG A 63 -8.29 6.11 -14.02
CA ARG A 63 -9.58 6.53 -14.62
C ARG A 63 -9.54 7.90 -15.29
N CYS A 64 -8.39 8.57 -15.31
CA CYS A 64 -8.25 9.90 -15.90
C CYS A 64 -8.05 9.83 -17.42
N ILE A 65 -9.02 10.33 -18.20
CA ILE A 65 -9.00 10.28 -19.68
C ILE A 65 -7.74 10.93 -20.26
N ASP A 66 -7.30 12.05 -19.69
CA ASP A 66 -6.15 12.80 -20.19
C ASP A 66 -4.82 12.04 -20.05
N LEU A 67 -4.78 10.99 -19.21
CA LEU A 67 -3.61 10.12 -19.04
C LEU A 67 -3.58 8.94 -20.03
N PHE A 68 -4.61 8.79 -20.88
CA PHE A 68 -4.69 7.74 -21.91
C PHE A 68 -4.92 8.34 -23.32
N PRO A 69 -4.01 9.19 -23.82
CA PRO A 69 -4.20 9.86 -25.11
C PRO A 69 -4.20 8.86 -26.27
N GLY A 70 -5.34 8.75 -26.97
CA GLY A 70 -5.50 7.84 -28.11
C GLY A 70 -5.79 6.39 -27.73
N GLU A 71 -6.00 6.12 -26.44
CA GLU A 71 -6.33 4.79 -25.91
C GLU A 71 -7.64 4.86 -25.10
N SER A 72 -8.31 3.71 -24.94
CA SER A 72 -9.48 3.63 -24.06
C SER A 72 -9.03 3.58 -22.61
N VAL A 73 -9.65 4.39 -21.74
CA VAL A 73 -9.38 4.33 -20.30
C VAL A 73 -9.78 2.95 -19.74
N PRO A 74 -8.89 2.24 -19.03
CA PRO A 74 -9.16 0.91 -18.46
C PRO A 74 -10.35 0.90 -17.51
N GLU A 75 -11.08 -0.22 -17.40
CA GLU A 75 -12.12 -0.36 -16.36
C GLU A 75 -11.55 -0.12 -14.96
N PHE A 76 -12.40 0.37 -14.05
CA PHE A 76 -11.99 0.58 -12.67
C PHE A 76 -11.56 -0.73 -12.01
N GLN A 77 -10.39 -0.68 -11.37
CA GLN A 77 -9.84 -1.76 -10.58
C GLN A 77 -9.20 -1.17 -9.34
N THR A 78 -9.30 -1.90 -8.23
CA THR A 78 -8.60 -1.55 -6.99
C THR A 78 -7.12 -1.92 -7.08
N ALA A 79 -6.28 -1.29 -6.28
CA ALA A 79 -4.87 -1.61 -6.21
C ALA A 79 -4.65 -3.10 -5.93
N PHE A 80 -3.73 -3.73 -6.66
CA PHE A 80 -3.42 -5.17 -6.58
C PHE A 80 -4.57 -6.13 -6.96
N GLN A 81 -5.67 -5.65 -7.53
CA GLN A 81 -6.82 -6.53 -7.87
C GLN A 81 -6.46 -7.61 -8.90
N VAL A 82 -5.53 -7.32 -9.81
CA VAL A 82 -5.09 -8.29 -10.83
C VAL A 82 -4.30 -9.44 -10.19
N GLU A 83 -3.49 -9.12 -9.18
CA GLU A 83 -2.58 -10.05 -8.52
C GLU A 83 -3.30 -10.92 -7.48
N VAL A 84 -4.19 -10.33 -6.67
CA VAL A 84 -4.79 -11.00 -5.51
C VAL A 84 -6.33 -11.05 -5.52
N GLY A 85 -6.96 -10.62 -6.62
CA GLY A 85 -8.42 -10.65 -6.77
C GLY A 85 -9.14 -9.64 -5.88
N ASN A 86 -10.46 -9.82 -5.70
CA ASN A 86 -11.32 -8.84 -5.02
C ASN A 86 -11.24 -8.88 -3.48
N HIS A 87 -10.94 -10.05 -2.91
CA HIS A 87 -10.99 -10.30 -1.46
C HIS A 87 -9.67 -10.94 -0.98
N PRO A 88 -8.55 -10.20 -1.05
CA PRO A 88 -7.28 -10.72 -0.57
C PRO A 88 -7.34 -10.95 0.93
N ASN A 89 -6.71 -12.04 1.37
CA ASN A 89 -6.45 -12.25 2.78
C ASN A 89 -5.14 -11.56 3.20
N PHE A 90 -4.84 -11.55 4.51
CA PHE A 90 -3.66 -10.89 5.06
C PHE A 90 -2.34 -11.48 4.53
N GLU A 91 -2.26 -12.80 4.37
CA GLU A 91 -1.07 -13.48 3.86
C GLU A 91 -0.81 -13.13 2.40
N ASP A 92 -1.86 -13.03 1.57
CA ASP A 92 -1.74 -12.61 0.16
C ASP A 92 -1.05 -11.24 0.07
N MET A 93 -1.53 -10.26 0.85
CA MET A 93 -0.97 -8.91 0.86
C MET A 93 0.42 -8.86 1.49
N GLN A 94 0.66 -9.59 2.58
CA GLN A 94 1.98 -9.66 3.20
C GLN A 94 3.03 -10.23 2.24
N VAL A 95 2.70 -11.29 1.50
CA VAL A 95 3.61 -11.84 0.50
C VAL A 95 3.86 -10.83 -0.61
N LEU A 96 2.80 -10.28 -1.20
CA LEU A 96 2.89 -9.38 -2.35
C LEU A 96 3.63 -8.06 -2.04
N VAL A 97 3.24 -7.37 -0.96
CA VAL A 97 3.70 -6.01 -0.66
C VAL A 97 5.00 -6.00 0.12
N SER A 98 5.15 -6.86 1.13
CA SER A 98 6.31 -6.88 2.02
C SER A 98 7.43 -7.77 1.47
N ARG A 99 7.12 -9.01 1.10
CA ARG A 99 8.16 -9.99 0.70
C ARG A 99 8.60 -9.80 -0.75
N GLU A 100 7.65 -9.66 -1.67
CA GLU A 100 7.92 -9.49 -3.10
C GLU A 100 8.09 -8.02 -3.51
N LYS A 101 7.84 -7.09 -2.57
CA LYS A 101 7.96 -5.64 -2.77
C LYS A 101 7.22 -5.13 -4.00
N GLN A 102 6.11 -5.76 -4.35
CA GLN A 102 5.30 -5.33 -5.50
C GLN A 102 4.59 -4.01 -5.18
N ARG A 103 4.35 -3.23 -6.24
CA ARG A 103 3.55 -2.00 -6.25
C ARG A 103 2.63 -2.01 -7.48
N PRO A 104 1.52 -1.26 -7.47
CA PRO A 104 0.65 -1.17 -8.64
C PRO A 104 1.42 -0.69 -9.88
N LYS A 105 1.23 -1.38 -11.00
CA LYS A 105 1.95 -1.09 -12.24
C LYS A 105 1.36 0.14 -12.93
N PHE A 106 2.23 1.04 -13.40
CA PHE A 106 1.78 2.14 -14.27
C PHE A 106 1.54 1.64 -15.70
N PRO A 107 0.47 2.10 -16.38
CA PRO A 107 0.24 1.77 -17.78
C PRO A 107 1.30 2.37 -18.70
N GLU A 108 1.61 1.68 -19.81
CA GLU A 108 2.50 2.19 -20.86
C GLU A 108 2.00 3.50 -21.50
N ALA A 109 0.69 3.76 -21.42
CA ALA A 109 0.07 5.00 -21.87
C ALA A 109 0.58 6.23 -21.11
N TRP A 110 1.03 6.06 -19.85
CA TRP A 110 1.56 7.14 -19.01
C TRP A 110 3.02 7.45 -19.39
N LYS A 111 3.20 7.89 -20.63
CA LYS A 111 4.51 8.23 -21.17
C LYS A 111 5.11 9.40 -20.40
N GLU A 112 6.37 9.25 -20.01
CA GLU A 112 7.13 10.28 -19.29
C GLU A 112 7.58 11.45 -20.18
N ASN A 113 7.02 11.58 -21.39
CA ASN A 113 7.25 12.73 -22.26
C ASN A 113 6.55 14.00 -21.75
N SER A 114 5.56 13.85 -20.85
CA SER A 114 4.93 14.95 -20.11
C SER A 114 5.54 15.10 -18.73
N LEU A 115 5.95 16.32 -18.37
CA LEU A 115 6.43 16.65 -17.02
C LEU A 115 5.35 16.35 -15.96
N ALA A 116 4.09 16.65 -16.27
CA ALA A 116 2.99 16.41 -15.34
C ALA A 116 2.80 14.92 -15.03
N VAL A 117 2.91 14.05 -16.03
CA VAL A 117 2.79 12.59 -15.86
C VAL A 117 3.96 12.05 -15.05
N ARG A 118 5.18 12.55 -15.31
CA ARG A 118 6.37 12.17 -14.55
C ARG A 118 6.25 12.56 -13.08
N SER A 119 5.92 13.82 -12.80
CA SER A 119 5.75 14.29 -11.41
C SER A 119 4.63 13.56 -10.69
N LEU A 120 3.57 13.17 -11.39
CA LEU A 120 2.51 12.33 -10.81
C LEU A 120 3.03 10.94 -10.43
N LYS A 121 3.76 10.26 -11.33
CA LYS A 121 4.35 8.95 -11.04
C LYS A 121 5.30 9.02 -9.85
N GLU A 122 6.23 9.98 -9.87
CA GLU A 122 7.17 10.23 -8.77
C GLU A 122 6.41 10.44 -7.45
N THR A 123 5.37 11.29 -7.44
CA THR A 123 4.55 11.52 -6.23
C THR A 123 3.89 10.24 -5.71
N ILE A 124 3.39 9.38 -6.60
CA ILE A 124 2.77 8.11 -6.21
C ILE A 124 3.83 7.12 -5.69
N GLU A 125 4.99 7.06 -6.35
CA GLU A 125 6.10 6.19 -5.94
C GLU A 125 6.68 6.61 -4.59
N ASP A 126 6.84 7.92 -4.35
CA ASP A 126 7.28 8.49 -3.06
C ASP A 126 6.32 8.15 -1.92
N CYS A 127 5.02 7.98 -2.19
CA CYS A 127 4.06 7.52 -1.18
C CYS A 127 4.29 6.06 -0.77
N TRP A 128 4.98 5.27 -1.58
CA TRP A 128 5.17 3.84 -1.40
C TRP A 128 6.58 3.46 -0.95
N ASP A 129 7.47 4.45 -0.82
CA ASP A 129 8.84 4.27 -0.42
C ASP A 129 8.92 3.90 1.06
N GLN A 130 9.92 3.08 1.38
CA GLN A 130 10.27 2.75 2.75
C GLN A 130 11.52 3.58 3.06
N ASP A 131 11.35 4.77 3.65
CA ASP A 131 12.47 5.64 4.08
C ASP A 131 13.60 4.88 4.81
#